data_AF-A0AB39TH47-F1
#
_entry.id   AF-A0AB39TH47-F1
#
_cell.length_a   1.000
_cell.length_b   1.000
_cell.length_c   1.000
_cell.angle_alpha   90.00
_cell.angle_beta   90.00
_cell.angle_gamma   90.00
#
_symmetry.space_group_name_H-M   'P 1'
#
loop_
_entity.id
_entity.type
_entity.pdbx_description
1 polymer ?
#
loop_
_entity_poly.entity_id
_entity_poly.type
_entity_poly.pdbx_seq_one_letter_code
_entity_poly.pdbx_strand_id
1 'polypeptide(L)'
;MIGIVSLGGSCRPLAEALHAAWPESSEVRHASNGNCFQAPDVVDYAVGRYERAVVVGPVGYIVRSLTLRGRRPDGVELLCVDPHGRWVVQLAGGERGRELAREVQAVLGTTPVLDEAPPRPEGPLDALTPHAVRYHRAGSAATVRAAEDGDPVRLVADVPYPLPALPPHIRPDAPEDAPALRITDREDPGGSDLLVVPRTLVVGIGASGGAEPEEAMRLLMTVLKETGYLRTAIGRLATVEGKADHPAVAWVSRCLNLPVDEHPAPELARLAVPNPSAAVGTAVGTASVAEAAALASADGGELVVPKRKSAAATVAIARAAVRGRLALVGLGPGEPDLLVPRALAELRRASAVVGRPAAVEAVAGLLRPGTRLIPVAAEAAPDADLPRDAAGRPLDHLAAAAHLAAHGHAVALVALGDGADLTVPPGRYDLHRVPGLPS
;
A
#
# COMPACT_ATOMS: atom_id res chain seq x y z
N MET A 1 25.20 -10.43 22.01
CA MET A 1 26.31 -9.58 22.49
C MET A 1 26.87 -8.81 21.30
N ILE A 2 26.98 -7.48 21.41
CA ILE A 2 27.45 -6.55 20.38
C ILE A 2 28.94 -6.27 20.61
N GLY A 3 29.78 -6.47 19.61
CA GLY A 3 31.20 -6.10 19.68
C GLY A 3 31.42 -4.66 19.25
N ILE A 4 31.84 -3.78 20.15
CA ILE A 4 32.16 -2.38 19.85
C ILE A 4 33.68 -2.23 19.77
N VAL A 5 34.19 -1.71 18.66
CA VAL A 5 35.63 -1.54 18.42
C VAL A 5 35.96 -0.10 18.11
N SER A 6 36.95 0.49 18.77
CA SER A 6 37.47 1.82 18.39
C SER A 6 38.87 1.71 17.78
N LEU A 7 39.10 2.34 16.62
CA LEU A 7 40.39 2.25 15.90
C LEU A 7 41.46 3.25 16.32
N GLY A 8 41.20 4.11 17.30
CA GLY A 8 42.16 5.08 17.80
C GLY A 8 41.61 5.91 18.96
N GLY A 9 42.47 6.76 19.54
CA GLY A 9 42.14 7.58 20.72
C GLY A 9 40.91 8.47 20.51
N SER A 10 40.80 9.12 19.34
CA SER A 10 39.65 9.97 18.99
C SER A 10 38.33 9.23 18.87
N CYS A 11 38.36 7.91 18.68
CA CYS A 11 37.17 7.06 18.51
C CYS A 11 36.66 6.48 19.84
N ARG A 12 37.46 6.57 20.92
CA ARG A 12 37.12 5.96 22.22
C ARG A 12 35.85 6.55 22.85
N PRO A 13 35.64 7.88 22.89
CA PRO A 13 34.45 8.44 23.53
C PRO A 13 33.14 7.95 22.91
N LEU A 14 33.10 7.79 21.58
CA LEU A 14 31.92 7.27 20.88
C LEU A 14 31.70 5.78 21.18
N ALA A 15 32.76 4.98 21.24
CA ALA A 15 32.68 3.57 21.61
C ALA A 15 32.21 3.38 23.07
N GLU A 16 32.71 4.20 23.98
CA GLU A 16 32.30 4.22 25.39
C GLU A 16 30.84 4.67 25.54
N ALA A 17 30.39 5.69 24.79
CA ALA A 17 28.99 6.12 24.79
C ALA A 17 28.04 5.01 24.31
N LEU A 18 28.40 4.28 23.26
CA LEU A 18 27.63 3.13 22.79
C LEU A 18 27.57 2.00 23.83
N HIS A 19 28.68 1.73 24.51
CA HIS A 19 28.70 0.72 25.56
C HIS A 19 27.90 1.11 26.79
N ALA A 20 27.95 2.38 27.18
CA ALA A 20 27.15 2.91 28.28
C ALA A 20 25.64 2.79 28.03
N ALA A 21 25.20 2.83 26.76
CA ALA A 21 23.81 2.56 26.39
C ALA A 21 23.43 1.07 26.47
N TRP A 22 24.40 0.16 26.36
CA TRP A 22 24.21 -1.29 26.30
C TRP A 22 25.20 -2.09 27.17
N PRO A 23 25.32 -1.81 28.48
CA PRO A 23 26.40 -2.35 29.30
C PRO A 23 26.36 -3.88 29.44
N GLU A 24 25.15 -4.45 29.50
CA GLU A 24 24.92 -5.90 29.67
C GLU A 24 24.96 -6.68 28.35
N SER A 25 24.91 -5.98 27.21
CA SER A 25 24.73 -6.60 25.90
C SER A 25 25.81 -6.21 24.88
N SER A 26 26.83 -5.45 25.30
CA SER A 26 27.97 -5.07 24.47
C SER A 26 29.33 -5.26 25.16
N GLU A 27 30.37 -5.50 24.37
CA GLU A 27 31.77 -5.54 24.81
C GLU A 27 32.57 -4.50 24.02
N VAL A 28 33.43 -3.72 24.69
CA VAL A 28 34.28 -2.71 24.03
C VAL A 28 35.72 -3.17 23.92
N ARG A 29 36.32 -2.93 22.75
CA ARG A 29 37.76 -3.09 22.53
C ARG A 29 38.35 -1.88 21.84
N HIS A 30 39.56 -1.51 22.23
CA HIS A 30 40.28 -0.37 21.66
C HIS A 30 41.56 -0.84 20.98
N ALA A 31 41.79 -0.39 19.75
CA ALA A 31 43.09 -0.53 19.11
C ALA A 31 44.15 0.27 19.89
N SER A 32 45.35 -0.30 20.00
CA SER A 32 46.49 0.32 20.69
C SER A 32 47.76 0.21 19.84
N ASN A 33 48.41 1.36 19.61
CA ASN A 33 49.71 1.40 18.93
C ASN A 33 50.80 0.99 19.93
N GLY A 34 51.15 -0.30 19.96
CA GLY A 34 52.22 -0.84 20.82
C GLY A 34 52.06 -2.32 21.20
N ASN A 35 51.00 -2.99 20.77
CA ASN A 35 50.61 -4.34 21.20
C ASN A 35 50.22 -5.19 19.99
N CYS A 36 50.02 -6.50 20.16
CA CYS A 36 49.53 -7.43 19.12
C CYS A 36 48.06 -7.20 18.68
N PHE A 37 47.43 -6.10 19.11
CA PHE A 37 46.05 -5.71 18.78
C PHE A 37 46.04 -4.37 18.04
N GLN A 38 46.61 -4.37 16.84
CA GLN A 38 46.57 -3.22 15.95
C GLN A 38 45.16 -3.07 15.35
N ALA A 39 44.84 -1.90 14.79
CA ALA A 39 43.52 -1.64 14.23
C ALA A 39 43.01 -2.75 13.26
N PRO A 40 43.82 -3.35 12.37
CA PRO A 40 43.38 -4.47 11.54
C PRO A 40 43.06 -5.75 12.33
N ASP A 41 43.80 -6.03 13.42
CA ASP A 41 43.56 -7.20 14.28
C ASP A 41 42.26 -7.07 15.05
N VAL A 42 41.93 -5.88 15.55
CA VAL A 42 40.71 -5.66 16.32
C VAL A 42 39.46 -5.73 15.43
N VAL A 43 39.55 -5.25 14.19
CA VAL A 43 38.46 -5.37 13.19
C VAL A 43 38.22 -6.84 12.84
N ASP A 44 39.28 -7.59 12.53
CA ASP A 44 39.20 -9.01 12.18
C ASP A 44 38.68 -9.85 13.36
N TYR A 45 39.15 -9.55 14.57
CA TYR A 45 38.64 -10.16 15.81
C TYR A 45 37.15 -9.92 15.98
N ALA A 46 36.67 -8.67 15.79
CA ALA A 46 35.26 -8.36 15.98
C ALA A 46 34.36 -9.05 14.95
N VAL A 47 34.77 -9.07 13.68
CA VAL A 47 34.07 -9.78 12.60
C VAL A 47 34.07 -11.30 12.82
N GLY A 48 35.11 -11.85 13.46
CA GLY A 48 35.18 -13.29 13.76
C GLY A 48 34.47 -13.73 15.04
N ARG A 49 34.25 -12.82 15.99
CA ARG A 49 33.79 -13.17 17.35
C ARG A 49 32.32 -12.82 17.61
N TYR A 50 31.79 -11.79 16.96
CA TYR A 50 30.46 -11.27 17.26
C TYR A 50 29.52 -11.42 16.06
N GLU A 51 28.27 -11.74 16.31
CA GLU A 51 27.20 -11.72 15.30
C GLU A 51 26.80 -10.29 14.91
N ARG A 52 27.08 -9.32 15.78
CA ARG A 52 26.83 -7.89 15.58
C ARG A 52 28.06 -7.10 16.02
N ALA A 53 28.62 -6.28 15.14
CA ALA A 53 29.82 -5.50 15.42
C ALA A 53 29.66 -4.03 14.97
N VAL A 54 30.07 -3.11 15.84
CA VAL A 54 30.12 -1.67 15.55
C VAL A 54 31.57 -1.22 15.64
N VAL A 55 32.14 -0.81 14.50
CA VAL A 55 33.52 -0.32 14.43
C VAL A 55 33.52 1.20 14.30
N VAL A 56 34.07 1.88 15.29
CA VAL A 56 34.26 3.34 15.31
C VAL A 56 35.63 3.66 14.70
N GLY A 57 35.62 4.24 13.50
CA GLY A 57 36.83 4.58 12.77
C GLY A 57 36.59 4.97 11.31
N PRO A 58 37.66 5.32 10.55
CA PRO A 58 37.52 5.66 9.14
C PRO A 58 37.09 4.44 8.30
N VAL A 59 35.96 4.57 7.59
CA VAL A 59 35.36 3.48 6.81
C VAL A 59 36.33 2.84 5.81
N GLY A 60 37.10 3.65 5.08
CA GLY A 60 38.08 3.15 4.11
C GLY A 60 39.20 2.32 4.74
N TYR A 61 39.54 2.60 6.00
CA TYR A 61 40.53 1.81 6.74
C TYR A 61 39.97 0.44 7.13
N ILE A 62 38.71 0.39 7.58
CA ILE A 62 38.02 -0.85 7.96
C ILE A 62 37.90 -1.78 6.75
N VAL A 63 37.38 -1.26 5.63
CA VAL A 63 37.23 -2.02 4.38
C VAL A 63 38.58 -2.51 3.86
N ARG A 64 39.60 -1.66 3.87
CA ARG A 64 40.96 -2.04 3.47
C ARG A 64 41.55 -3.13 4.38
N SER A 65 41.31 -3.05 5.68
CA SER A 65 41.81 -4.04 6.67
C SER A 65 41.21 -5.42 6.44
N LEU A 66 39.90 -5.49 6.19
CA LEU A 66 39.21 -6.74 5.84
C LEU A 66 39.71 -7.31 4.51
N THR A 67 39.81 -6.45 3.50
CA THR A 67 40.24 -6.83 2.14
C THR A 67 41.67 -7.39 2.13
N LEU A 68 42.62 -6.72 2.79
CA LEU A 68 44.01 -7.16 2.86
C LEU A 68 44.18 -8.52 3.57
N ARG A 69 43.24 -8.90 4.44
CA ARG A 69 43.23 -10.20 5.13
C ARG A 69 42.44 -11.28 4.39
N GLY A 70 41.84 -10.96 3.24
CA GLY A 70 40.92 -11.86 2.57
C GLY A 70 39.67 -12.18 3.39
N ARG A 71 39.34 -11.34 4.39
CA ARG A 71 38.21 -11.56 5.30
C ARG A 71 36.94 -11.02 4.66
N ARG A 72 35.95 -11.89 4.48
CA ARG A 72 34.57 -11.47 4.18
C ARG A 72 33.77 -11.38 5.49
N PRO A 73 33.00 -10.31 5.70
CA PRO A 73 32.11 -10.18 6.86
C PRO A 73 30.82 -11.00 6.66
N ASP A 74 30.95 -12.28 6.31
CA ASP A 74 29.80 -13.16 6.09
C ASP A 74 29.22 -13.59 7.46
N GLY A 75 27.90 -13.46 7.61
CA GLY A 75 27.20 -13.87 8.84
C GLY A 75 27.35 -12.92 10.04
N VAL A 76 27.92 -11.72 9.84
CA VAL A 76 27.98 -10.65 10.85
C VAL A 76 27.22 -9.42 10.37
N GLU A 77 26.47 -8.78 11.28
CA GLU A 77 25.94 -7.43 11.07
C GLU A 77 27.04 -6.42 11.41
N LEU A 78 27.69 -5.86 10.38
CA LEU A 78 28.86 -4.98 10.55
C LEU A 78 28.49 -3.53 10.25
N LEU A 79 28.60 -2.68 11.26
CA LEU A 79 28.40 -1.24 11.16
C LEU A 79 29.72 -0.49 11.35
N CYS A 80 29.84 0.65 10.66
CA CYS A 80 30.92 1.61 10.82
C CYS A 80 30.37 2.94 11.31
N VAL A 81 30.85 3.43 12.44
CA VAL A 81 30.60 4.80 12.91
C VAL A 81 31.82 5.65 12.58
N ASP A 82 31.63 6.76 11.88
CA ASP A 82 32.76 7.62 11.54
C ASP A 82 33.35 8.29 12.81
N PRO A 83 34.64 8.69 12.80
CA PRO A 83 35.30 9.26 13.99
C PRO A 83 34.65 10.54 14.55
N HIS A 84 33.80 11.23 13.78
CA HIS A 84 33.08 12.43 14.21
C HIS A 84 31.64 12.15 14.66
N GLY A 85 31.18 10.90 14.62
CA GLY A 85 29.82 10.51 15.04
C GLY A 85 28.71 11.12 14.18
N ARG A 86 28.99 11.43 12.91
CA ARG A 86 28.01 12.00 11.96
C ARG A 86 27.22 10.91 11.24
N TRP A 87 27.86 9.79 10.93
CA TRP A 87 27.31 8.73 10.08
C TRP A 87 27.48 7.36 10.74
N VAL A 88 26.47 6.51 10.53
CA VAL A 88 26.56 5.07 10.77
C VAL A 88 26.29 4.33 9.47
N VAL A 89 27.31 3.64 8.95
CA VAL A 89 27.29 2.99 7.65
C VAL A 89 27.18 1.48 7.83
N GLN A 90 26.18 0.86 7.21
CA GLN A 90 26.09 -0.60 7.14
C GLN A 90 27.08 -1.13 6.10
N LEU A 91 28.08 -1.91 6.56
CA LEU A 91 29.10 -2.50 5.70
C LEU A 91 28.80 -3.94 5.31
N ALA A 92 28.04 -4.66 6.15
CA ALA A 92 27.58 -6.02 5.89
C ALA A 92 26.37 -6.36 6.75
N GLY A 93 25.62 -7.37 6.35
CA GLY A 93 24.46 -7.88 7.07
C GLY A 93 23.12 -7.57 6.39
N GLY A 94 22.02 -7.62 7.14
CA GLY A 94 20.67 -7.48 6.63
C GLY A 94 19.78 -6.61 7.52
N GLU A 95 18.56 -7.08 7.78
CA GLU A 95 17.56 -6.33 8.55
C GLU A 95 18.00 -6.05 10.00
N ARG A 96 18.70 -6.99 10.64
CA ARG A 96 19.21 -6.82 12.02
C ARG A 96 20.29 -5.76 12.11
N GLY A 97 21.13 -5.61 11.10
CA GLY A 97 22.11 -4.52 10.99
C GLY A 97 21.45 -3.16 10.79
N ARG A 98 20.34 -3.11 10.04
CA ARG A 98 19.53 -1.88 9.89
C ARG A 98 18.88 -1.46 11.20
N GLU A 99 18.37 -2.42 11.98
CA GLU A 99 17.84 -2.16 13.32
C GLU A 99 18.93 -1.61 14.24
N LEU A 100 20.10 -2.28 14.30
CA LEU A 100 21.25 -1.82 15.08
C LEU A 100 21.73 -0.42 14.64
N ALA A 101 21.68 -0.09 13.35
CA ALA A 101 22.06 1.24 12.88
C ALA A 101 21.11 2.32 13.41
N ARG A 102 19.81 2.02 13.54
CA ARG A 102 18.82 2.94 14.16
C ARG A 102 19.04 3.06 15.67
N GLU A 103 19.40 1.97 16.33
CA GLU A 103 19.78 1.98 17.75
C GLU A 103 21.03 2.87 17.98
N VAL A 104 22.06 2.74 17.13
CA VAL A 104 23.26 3.59 17.15
C VAL A 104 22.92 5.06 16.87
N GLN A 105 22.01 5.34 15.94
CA GLN A 105 21.48 6.68 15.69
C GLN A 105 20.81 7.27 16.93
N ALA A 106 19.98 6.50 17.64
CA ALA A 106 19.31 6.96 18.84
C ALA A 106 20.29 7.34 19.97
N VAL A 107 21.42 6.63 20.06
CA VAL A 107 22.45 6.89 21.09
C VAL A 107 23.37 8.05 20.73
N LEU A 108 23.85 8.11 19.48
CA LEU A 108 24.90 9.04 19.08
C LEU A 108 24.42 10.23 18.23
N GLY A 109 23.16 10.23 17.77
CA GLY A 109 22.65 11.24 16.84
C GLY A 109 23.22 11.12 15.42
N THR A 110 23.74 9.95 15.05
CA THR A 110 24.29 9.68 13.70
C THR A 110 23.18 9.62 12.64
N THR A 111 23.54 9.84 11.38
CA THR A 111 22.66 9.60 10.23
C THR A 111 22.97 8.23 9.61
N PRO A 112 21.99 7.33 9.45
CA PRO A 112 22.21 6.00 8.90
C PRO A 112 22.41 6.01 7.39
N VAL A 113 23.37 5.22 6.91
CA VAL A 113 23.63 4.93 5.49
C VAL A 113 23.52 3.41 5.32
N LEU A 114 22.40 2.95 4.74
CA LEU A 114 22.02 1.54 4.70
C LEU A 114 22.25 0.95 3.30
N ASP A 115 22.69 -0.30 3.23
CA ASP A 115 22.79 -1.05 1.98
C ASP A 115 21.41 -1.61 1.63
N GLU A 116 20.58 -0.76 1.02
CA GLU A 116 19.32 -1.15 0.41
C GLU A 116 19.58 -1.42 -1.07
N ALA A 117 19.21 -2.62 -1.56
CA ALA A 117 19.22 -2.88 -2.98
C ALA A 117 18.41 -1.78 -3.68
N PRO A 118 18.93 -1.19 -4.78
CA PRO A 118 18.15 -0.20 -5.51
C PRO A 118 16.81 -0.83 -5.91
N PRO A 119 15.69 -0.09 -5.80
CA PRO A 119 14.40 -0.63 -6.21
C PRO A 119 14.53 -1.16 -7.65
N ARG A 120 14.03 -2.38 -7.89
CA ARG A 120 13.87 -2.92 -9.26
C ARG A 120 13.14 -1.85 -10.08
N PRO A 121 13.51 -1.59 -11.35
CA PRO A 121 12.68 -0.76 -12.22
C PRO A 121 11.24 -1.29 -12.19
N GLU A 122 10.27 -0.41 -11.91
CA GLU A 122 8.86 -0.77 -11.70
C GLU A 122 8.40 -1.72 -12.82
N GLY A 123 8.11 -2.96 -12.45
CA GLY A 123 7.49 -3.94 -13.32
C GLY A 123 6.02 -3.60 -13.56
N PRO A 124 5.40 -4.19 -14.60
CA PRO A 124 4.01 -3.91 -14.96
C PRO A 124 3.00 -4.20 -13.84
N LEU A 125 3.36 -5.07 -12.90
CA LEU A 125 2.54 -5.43 -11.75
C LEU A 125 2.80 -4.57 -10.50
N ASP A 126 3.92 -3.83 -10.43
CA ASP A 126 4.24 -2.97 -9.28
C ASP A 126 3.25 -1.81 -9.14
N ALA A 127 2.63 -1.41 -10.25
CA ALA A 127 1.54 -0.44 -10.30
C ALA A 127 0.27 -0.88 -9.55
N LEU A 128 0.10 -2.19 -9.33
CA LEU A 128 -1.03 -2.75 -8.60
C LEU A 128 -0.77 -2.83 -7.10
N THR A 129 0.49 -2.73 -6.67
CA THR A 129 0.90 -2.81 -5.25
C THR A 129 0.23 -1.77 -4.35
N PRO A 130 0.03 -0.49 -4.77
CA PRO A 130 -0.74 0.47 -3.99
C PRO A 130 -2.23 0.12 -3.85
N HIS A 131 -2.74 -0.75 -4.73
CA HIS A 131 -4.15 -1.12 -4.86
C HIS A 131 -4.48 -2.52 -4.31
N ALA A 132 -3.47 -3.37 -4.09
CA ALA A 132 -3.64 -4.77 -3.70
C ALA A 132 -2.53 -5.22 -2.73
N VAL A 133 -2.91 -5.81 -1.60
CA VAL A 133 -1.98 -6.02 -0.47
C VAL A 133 -1.22 -7.35 -0.49
N ARG A 134 -1.53 -8.35 -1.31
CA ARG A 134 -0.66 -9.53 -1.42
C ARG A 134 -0.97 -10.50 -2.56
N TYR A 135 0.11 -11.01 -3.13
CA TYR A 135 0.22 -12.16 -4.02
C TYR A 135 0.01 -13.47 -3.25
N HIS A 136 -0.94 -14.32 -3.66
CA HIS A 136 -0.96 -15.72 -3.23
C HIS A 136 0.05 -16.50 -4.09
N ARG A 137 1.04 -17.10 -3.43
CA ARG A 137 2.28 -17.60 -4.05
C ARG A 137 2.24 -19.09 -4.43
N ALA A 138 1.07 -19.69 -4.59
CA ALA A 138 0.94 -21.06 -5.07
C ALA A 138 0.09 -21.06 -6.35
N GLY A 139 0.76 -21.04 -7.50
CA GLY A 139 0.18 -21.21 -8.85
C GLY A 139 0.17 -19.97 -9.77
N SER A 140 0.41 -18.76 -9.24
CA SER A 140 0.46 -17.50 -10.01
C SER A 140 1.80 -17.20 -10.73
N ALA A 141 2.79 -18.09 -10.64
CA ALA A 141 4.13 -17.86 -11.19
C ALA A 141 4.14 -17.73 -12.73
N ALA A 142 3.24 -18.45 -13.41
CA ALA A 142 3.06 -18.36 -14.85
C ALA A 142 2.53 -16.99 -15.27
N THR A 143 1.54 -16.44 -14.55
CA THR A 143 1.00 -15.11 -14.82
C THR A 143 2.02 -14.01 -14.57
N VAL A 144 2.78 -14.09 -13.48
CA VAL A 144 3.84 -13.11 -13.20
C VAL A 144 4.90 -13.13 -14.30
N ARG A 145 5.35 -14.33 -14.69
CA ARG A 145 6.33 -14.49 -15.77
C ARG A 145 5.80 -13.93 -17.09
N ALA A 146 4.59 -14.32 -17.51
CA ALA A 146 3.98 -13.81 -18.73
C ALA A 146 3.82 -12.28 -18.72
N ALA A 147 3.41 -11.71 -17.58
CA ALA A 147 3.30 -10.27 -17.42
C ALA A 147 4.65 -9.56 -17.56
N GLU A 148 5.73 -10.13 -17.01
CA GLU A 148 7.10 -9.59 -17.09
C GLU A 148 7.74 -9.78 -18.48
N ASP A 149 7.48 -10.91 -19.14
CA ASP A 149 8.05 -11.28 -20.44
C ASP A 149 7.31 -10.60 -21.62
N GLY A 150 6.14 -10.00 -21.37
CA GLY A 150 5.33 -9.33 -22.39
C GLY A 150 4.36 -10.25 -23.13
N ASP A 151 4.18 -11.48 -22.63
CA ASP A 151 3.25 -12.46 -23.19
C ASP A 151 1.79 -12.10 -22.86
N PRO A 152 0.80 -12.55 -23.66
CA PRO A 152 -0.61 -12.29 -23.37
C PRO A 152 -1.02 -12.75 -21.97
N VAL A 153 -1.68 -11.87 -21.22
CA VAL A 153 -2.28 -12.15 -19.91
C VAL A 153 -3.74 -11.75 -19.94
N ARG A 154 -4.62 -12.66 -19.51
CA ARG A 154 -6.06 -12.42 -19.50
C ARG A 154 -6.47 -11.61 -18.27
N LEU A 155 -7.07 -10.45 -18.49
CA LEU A 155 -7.63 -9.62 -17.42
C LEU A 155 -9.06 -10.05 -17.13
N VAL A 156 -9.30 -10.56 -15.92
CA VAL A 156 -10.63 -10.97 -15.46
C VAL A 156 -11.05 -10.10 -14.28
N ALA A 157 -12.20 -9.44 -14.35
CA ALA A 157 -12.70 -8.59 -13.27
C ALA A 157 -14.03 -9.13 -12.75
N ASP A 158 -13.99 -9.81 -11.60
CA ASP A 158 -15.21 -10.28 -10.91
C ASP A 158 -15.90 -9.13 -10.16
N VAL A 159 -15.11 -8.12 -9.78
CA VAL A 159 -15.56 -6.86 -9.19
C VAL A 159 -15.01 -5.68 -9.98
N PRO A 160 -15.79 -4.62 -10.24
CA PRO A 160 -15.28 -3.39 -10.83
C PRO A 160 -14.18 -2.81 -9.93
N TYR A 161 -13.07 -2.31 -10.49
CA TYR A 161 -12.05 -1.64 -9.70
C TYR A 161 -11.24 -0.65 -10.54
N PRO A 162 -10.96 0.58 -10.05
CA PRO A 162 -10.18 1.58 -10.78
C PRO A 162 -8.71 1.20 -10.81
N LEU A 163 -8.36 0.29 -11.73
CA LEU A 163 -6.98 -0.06 -12.00
C LEU A 163 -6.26 1.09 -12.72
N PRO A 164 -4.93 1.21 -12.52
CA PRO A 164 -4.11 2.02 -13.40
C PRO A 164 -4.09 1.44 -14.81
N ALA A 165 -3.54 2.20 -15.77
CA ALA A 165 -3.22 1.64 -17.08
C ALA A 165 -2.33 0.40 -16.93
N LEU A 166 -2.80 -0.71 -17.48
CA LEU A 166 -2.04 -1.95 -17.61
C LEU A 166 -1.39 -2.02 -18.99
N PRO A 167 -0.26 -2.73 -19.13
CA PRO A 167 0.34 -2.96 -20.43
C PRO A 167 -0.63 -3.56 -21.46
N PRO A 168 -0.47 -3.28 -22.76
CA PRO A 168 -1.39 -3.76 -23.81
C PRO A 168 -1.52 -5.29 -23.94
N HIS A 169 -0.55 -6.05 -23.44
CA HIS A 169 -0.61 -7.52 -23.40
C HIS A 169 -1.48 -8.05 -22.26
N ILE A 170 -1.81 -7.23 -21.25
CA ILE A 170 -2.72 -7.58 -20.16
C ILE A 170 -4.11 -7.03 -20.49
N ARG A 171 -4.99 -7.88 -21.03
CA ARG A 171 -6.28 -7.44 -21.58
C ARG A 171 -7.40 -8.48 -21.46
N PRO A 172 -8.68 -8.07 -21.48
CA PRO A 172 -9.80 -9.00 -21.32
C PRO A 172 -9.95 -10.00 -22.48
N ASP A 173 -9.55 -9.61 -23.68
CA ASP A 173 -9.65 -10.36 -24.95
C ASP A 173 -8.37 -11.18 -25.27
N ALA A 174 -7.53 -11.43 -24.27
CA ALA A 174 -6.40 -12.37 -24.43
C ALA A 174 -6.91 -13.80 -24.68
N PRO A 175 -6.10 -14.68 -25.32
CA PRO A 175 -6.46 -16.08 -25.56
C PRO A 175 -6.96 -16.80 -24.30
N GLU A 176 -7.90 -17.73 -24.43
CA GLU A 176 -8.51 -18.43 -23.29
C GLU A 176 -7.50 -19.26 -22.48
N ASP A 177 -6.47 -19.79 -23.14
CA ASP A 177 -5.36 -20.56 -22.57
C ASP A 177 -4.28 -19.69 -21.93
N ALA A 178 -4.33 -18.37 -22.10
CA ALA A 178 -3.41 -17.45 -21.47
C ALA A 178 -3.61 -17.41 -19.94
N PRO A 179 -2.52 -17.22 -19.17
CA PRO A 179 -2.62 -17.08 -17.73
C PRO A 179 -3.45 -15.84 -17.35
N ALA A 180 -4.18 -15.93 -16.25
CA ALA A 180 -5.13 -14.88 -15.86
C ALA A 180 -4.62 -14.02 -14.69
N LEU A 181 -4.83 -12.71 -14.82
CA LEU A 181 -4.81 -11.74 -13.74
C LEU A 181 -6.26 -11.41 -13.37
N ARG A 182 -6.67 -11.74 -12.15
CA ARG A 182 -8.05 -11.68 -11.70
C ARG A 182 -8.25 -10.65 -10.59
N ILE A 183 -9.18 -9.72 -10.78
CA ILE A 183 -9.62 -8.78 -9.76
C ILE A 183 -10.80 -9.41 -9.01
N THR A 184 -10.60 -9.76 -7.75
CA THR A 184 -11.63 -10.48 -6.97
C THR A 184 -11.46 -10.28 -5.47
N ASP A 185 -12.56 -10.40 -4.74
CA ASP A 185 -12.57 -10.47 -3.28
C ASP A 185 -12.73 -11.91 -2.76
N ARG A 186 -12.69 -12.91 -3.66
CA ARG A 186 -12.88 -14.33 -3.37
C ARG A 186 -11.61 -15.14 -3.59
N GLU A 187 -11.51 -16.26 -2.88
CA GLU A 187 -10.46 -17.26 -3.12
C GLU A 187 -10.57 -17.82 -4.54
N ASP A 188 -9.42 -18.16 -5.14
CA ASP A 188 -9.33 -18.92 -6.38
C ASP A 188 -9.11 -20.40 -6.05
N PRO A 189 -10.12 -21.27 -6.21
CA PRO A 189 -9.98 -22.70 -5.92
C PRO A 189 -9.01 -23.41 -6.86
N GLY A 190 -8.77 -22.86 -8.07
CA GLY A 190 -7.82 -23.41 -9.04
C GLY A 190 -6.37 -23.06 -8.73
N GLY A 191 -6.14 -21.95 -8.01
CA GLY A 191 -4.83 -21.45 -7.62
C GLY A 191 -3.94 -20.98 -8.76
N SER A 192 -4.39 -21.03 -10.01
CA SER A 192 -3.59 -20.68 -11.19
C SER A 192 -3.51 -19.17 -11.43
N ASP A 193 -4.47 -18.41 -10.91
CA ASP A 193 -4.63 -17.01 -11.27
C ASP A 193 -3.79 -16.09 -10.37
N LEU A 194 -3.30 -14.99 -10.95
CA LEU A 194 -2.74 -13.90 -10.16
C LEU A 194 -3.88 -13.01 -9.64
N LEU A 195 -4.10 -13.02 -8.34
CA LEU A 195 -5.20 -12.26 -7.73
C LEU A 195 -4.79 -10.83 -7.38
N VAL A 196 -5.58 -9.88 -7.87
CA VAL A 196 -5.66 -8.50 -7.39
C VAL A 196 -6.84 -8.43 -6.45
N VAL A 197 -6.60 -8.09 -5.18
CA VAL A 197 -7.63 -8.16 -4.13
C VAL A 197 -7.94 -6.75 -3.61
N PRO A 198 -9.00 -6.10 -4.14
CA PRO A 198 -9.51 -4.84 -3.62
C PRO A 198 -9.93 -4.93 -2.15
N ARG A 199 -9.62 -3.88 -1.37
CA ARG A 199 -10.08 -3.73 0.02
C ARG A 199 -11.52 -3.18 0.10
N THR A 200 -12.46 -3.86 -0.54
CA THR A 200 -13.86 -3.41 -0.68
C THR A 200 -14.78 -3.95 0.42
N LEU A 201 -14.36 -4.95 1.19
CA LEU A 201 -15.20 -5.54 2.23
C LEU A 201 -15.13 -4.73 3.53
N VAL A 202 -16.30 -4.53 4.11
CA VAL A 202 -16.50 -3.90 5.42
C VAL A 202 -17.14 -4.93 6.34
N VAL A 203 -16.51 -5.16 7.49
CA VAL A 203 -17.02 -6.11 8.49
C VAL A 203 -17.71 -5.35 9.61
N GLY A 204 -19.02 -5.52 9.71
CA GLY A 204 -19.78 -5.03 10.84
C GLY A 204 -19.72 -6.01 12.01
N ILE A 205 -19.41 -5.52 13.21
CA ILE A 205 -19.25 -6.32 14.42
C ILE A 205 -20.22 -5.82 15.49
N GLY A 206 -21.01 -6.74 16.05
CA GLY A 206 -21.80 -6.51 17.25
C GLY A 206 -21.28 -7.39 18.38
N ALA A 207 -21.02 -6.83 19.55
CA ALA A 207 -20.54 -7.56 20.72
C ALA A 207 -21.35 -7.22 21.97
N SER A 208 -21.87 -8.26 22.63
CA SER A 208 -22.46 -8.16 23.96
C SER A 208 -21.37 -8.06 25.03
N GLY A 209 -21.71 -7.58 26.23
CA GLY A 209 -20.72 -7.30 27.28
C GLY A 209 -19.91 -8.52 27.76
N GLY A 210 -20.40 -9.74 27.54
CA GLY A 210 -19.69 -10.99 27.86
C GLY A 210 -18.88 -11.58 26.71
N ALA A 211 -18.75 -10.88 25.58
CA ALA A 211 -18.01 -11.42 24.43
C ALA A 211 -16.50 -11.41 24.71
N GLU A 212 -15.91 -12.60 24.67
CA GLU A 212 -14.47 -12.79 24.81
C GLU A 212 -13.72 -12.12 23.64
N PRO A 213 -12.49 -11.58 23.86
CA PRO A 213 -11.74 -10.86 22.82
C PRO A 213 -11.62 -11.62 21.49
N GLU A 214 -11.39 -12.94 21.55
CA GLU A 214 -11.17 -13.77 20.37
C GLU A 214 -12.45 -14.22 19.67
N GLU A 215 -13.62 -14.09 20.31
CA GLU A 215 -14.87 -14.68 19.81
C GLU A 215 -15.30 -14.09 18.47
N ALA A 216 -15.24 -12.77 18.33
CA ALA A 216 -15.56 -12.09 17.08
C ALA A 216 -14.58 -12.46 15.95
N MET A 217 -13.28 -12.61 16.27
CA MET A 217 -12.27 -13.02 15.29
C MET A 217 -12.51 -14.46 14.80
N ARG A 218 -12.78 -15.39 15.73
CA ARG A 218 -13.07 -16.78 15.38
C ARG A 218 -14.32 -16.89 14.52
N LEU A 219 -15.37 -16.15 14.88
CA LEU A 219 -16.60 -16.07 14.08
C LEU A 219 -16.31 -15.54 12.68
N LEU A 220 -15.58 -14.42 12.56
CA LEU A 220 -15.19 -13.85 11.27
C LEU A 220 -14.41 -14.86 10.42
N MET A 221 -13.41 -15.53 10.98
CA MET A 221 -12.61 -16.52 10.24
C MET A 221 -13.43 -17.70 9.75
N THR A 222 -14.38 -18.21 10.55
CA THR A 222 -15.33 -19.24 10.12
C THR A 222 -16.19 -18.74 8.96
N VAL A 223 -16.73 -17.52 9.06
CA VAL A 223 -17.54 -16.92 8.00
C VAL A 223 -16.77 -16.76 6.70
N LEU A 224 -15.53 -16.26 6.74
CA LEU A 224 -14.69 -16.11 5.56
C LEU A 224 -14.42 -17.46 4.89
N LYS A 225 -14.09 -18.49 5.68
CA LYS A 225 -13.85 -19.86 5.19
C LYS A 225 -15.08 -20.47 4.51
N GLU A 226 -16.27 -20.29 5.09
CA GLU A 226 -17.51 -20.83 4.54
C GLU A 226 -17.96 -20.11 3.27
N THR A 227 -17.70 -18.80 3.18
CA THR A 227 -18.16 -17.94 2.08
C THR A 227 -17.14 -17.81 0.95
N GLY A 228 -15.88 -18.17 1.19
CA GLY A 228 -14.77 -18.04 0.26
C GLY A 228 -14.29 -16.60 0.07
N TYR A 229 -14.67 -15.67 0.96
CA TYR A 229 -14.19 -14.29 0.92
C TYR A 229 -12.78 -14.19 1.49
N LEU A 230 -11.92 -13.43 0.81
CA LEU A 230 -10.54 -13.23 1.23
C LEU A 230 -10.46 -12.27 2.41
N ARG A 231 -9.72 -12.68 3.44
CA ARG A 231 -9.40 -11.79 4.59
C ARG A 231 -8.71 -10.50 4.16
N THR A 232 -7.89 -10.56 3.10
CA THR A 232 -7.18 -9.41 2.55
C THR A 232 -8.06 -8.41 1.81
N ALA A 233 -9.30 -8.80 1.46
CA ALA A 233 -10.29 -7.91 0.86
C ALA A 233 -10.99 -7.02 1.90
N ILE A 234 -10.75 -7.25 3.21
CA ILE A 234 -11.31 -6.42 4.27
C ILE A 234 -10.53 -5.11 4.37
N GLY A 235 -11.23 -4.00 4.15
CA GLY A 235 -10.68 -2.65 4.23
C GLY A 235 -10.95 -1.95 5.56
N ARG A 236 -12.09 -2.23 6.20
CA ARG A 236 -12.54 -1.55 7.42
C ARG A 236 -13.41 -2.46 8.29
N LEU A 237 -13.46 -2.12 9.57
CA LEU A 237 -14.41 -2.67 10.53
C LEU A 237 -15.43 -1.58 10.88
N ALA A 238 -16.64 -1.97 11.25
CA ALA A 238 -17.68 -1.05 11.67
C ALA A 238 -18.45 -1.57 12.88
N THR A 239 -18.85 -0.67 13.78
CA THR A 239 -19.67 -0.99 14.96
C THR A 239 -20.58 0.19 15.31
N VAL A 240 -21.49 -0.01 16.27
CA VAL A 240 -22.21 1.09 16.91
C VAL A 240 -21.25 1.92 17.76
N GLU A 241 -21.51 3.22 17.84
CA GLU A 241 -20.81 4.17 18.70
C GLU A 241 -20.73 3.71 20.17
N GLY A 242 -19.55 3.88 20.78
CA GLY A 242 -19.24 3.47 22.15
C GLY A 242 -18.82 1.99 22.26
N LYS A 243 -18.56 1.31 21.13
CA LYS A 243 -18.15 -0.11 21.10
C LYS A 243 -16.83 -0.35 20.38
N ALA A 244 -16.14 0.66 19.85
CA ALA A 244 -14.81 0.47 19.26
C ALA A 244 -13.81 -0.15 20.26
N ASP A 245 -13.80 0.32 21.51
CA ASP A 245 -12.92 -0.17 22.57
C ASP A 245 -13.40 -1.48 23.23
N HIS A 246 -14.52 -2.04 22.78
CA HIS A 246 -14.99 -3.33 23.28
C HIS A 246 -13.91 -4.40 23.02
N PRO A 247 -13.54 -5.25 24.01
CA PRO A 247 -12.42 -6.19 23.86
C PRO A 247 -12.49 -7.04 22.59
N ALA A 248 -13.67 -7.57 22.25
CA ALA A 248 -13.90 -8.32 21.01
C ALA A 248 -13.71 -7.51 19.71
N VAL A 249 -14.09 -6.22 19.68
CA VAL A 249 -13.94 -5.36 18.50
C VAL A 249 -12.49 -4.91 18.36
N ALA A 250 -11.91 -4.40 19.45
CA ALA A 250 -10.52 -3.98 19.53
C ALA A 250 -9.55 -5.12 19.17
N TRP A 251 -9.85 -6.36 19.56
CA TRP A 251 -9.05 -7.53 19.19
C TRP A 251 -9.04 -7.76 17.68
N VAL A 252 -10.20 -7.75 17.02
CA VAL A 252 -10.28 -7.91 15.56
C VAL A 252 -9.53 -6.78 14.84
N SER A 253 -9.70 -5.54 15.29
CA SER A 253 -8.97 -4.37 14.76
C SER A 253 -7.46 -4.54 14.86
N ARG A 254 -6.94 -4.94 16.02
CA ARG A 254 -5.50 -5.16 16.24
C ARG A 254 -4.96 -6.32 15.40
N CYS A 255 -5.67 -7.45 15.35
CA CYS A 255 -5.21 -8.61 14.60
C CYS A 255 -5.20 -8.38 13.08
N LEU A 256 -6.12 -7.55 12.55
CA LEU A 256 -6.18 -7.22 11.13
C LEU A 256 -5.45 -5.92 10.77
N ASN A 257 -5.07 -5.12 11.77
CA ASN A 257 -4.54 -3.76 11.63
C ASN A 257 -5.44 -2.87 10.76
N LEU A 258 -6.74 -2.83 11.10
CA LEU A 258 -7.76 -2.09 10.36
C LEU A 258 -8.47 -1.06 11.25
N PRO A 259 -8.85 0.10 10.68
CA PRO A 259 -9.65 1.09 11.40
C PRO A 259 -11.05 0.54 11.72
N VAL A 260 -11.62 1.06 12.80
CA VAL A 260 -13.00 0.79 13.20
C VAL A 260 -13.79 2.08 13.03
N ASP A 261 -14.81 2.04 12.19
CA ASP A 261 -15.76 3.13 12.03
C ASP A 261 -16.89 2.95 13.07
N GLU A 262 -17.21 4.01 13.80
CA GLU A 262 -18.30 4.04 14.77
C GLU A 262 -19.47 4.83 14.23
N HIS A 263 -20.66 4.25 14.31
CA HIS A 263 -21.88 4.84 13.79
C HIS A 263 -22.92 5.08 14.89
N PRO A 264 -23.52 6.27 14.96
CA PRO A 264 -24.58 6.55 15.91
C PRO A 264 -25.76 5.59 15.74
N ALA A 265 -26.24 5.10 16.88
CA ALA A 265 -27.43 4.26 16.99
C ALA A 265 -28.64 4.77 16.15
N PRO A 266 -29.02 6.06 16.18
CA PRO A 266 -30.14 6.57 15.37
C PRO A 266 -29.92 6.52 13.86
N GLU A 267 -28.67 6.57 13.40
CA GLU A 267 -28.33 6.50 11.97
C GLU A 267 -28.44 5.07 11.47
N LEU A 268 -27.90 4.12 12.24
CA LEU A 268 -28.04 2.69 11.99
C LEU A 268 -29.51 2.25 11.92
N ALA A 269 -30.40 2.90 12.68
CA ALA A 269 -31.82 2.56 12.75
C ALA A 269 -32.58 2.88 11.46
N ARG A 270 -32.05 3.82 10.65
CA ARG A 270 -32.64 4.26 9.39
C ARG A 270 -32.27 3.37 8.21
N LEU A 271 -31.25 2.51 8.36
CA LEU A 271 -30.81 1.62 7.32
C LEU A 271 -31.74 0.41 7.20
N ALA A 272 -32.22 0.17 5.99
CA ALA A 272 -32.95 -1.06 5.69
C ALA A 272 -31.95 -2.23 5.66
N VAL A 273 -32.18 -3.24 6.51
CA VAL A 273 -31.35 -4.46 6.54
C VAL A 273 -32.21 -5.71 6.40
N PRO A 274 -31.69 -6.80 5.79
CA PRO A 274 -32.49 -7.99 5.51
C PRO A 274 -32.99 -8.73 6.75
N ASN A 275 -32.27 -8.64 7.89
CA ASN A 275 -32.61 -9.40 9.10
C ASN A 275 -32.71 -8.49 10.35
N PRO A 276 -33.89 -7.91 10.65
CA PRO A 276 -34.09 -7.19 11.91
C PRO A 276 -33.85 -8.11 13.12
N SER A 277 -33.38 -7.58 14.25
CA SER A 277 -33.23 -8.33 15.51
C SER A 277 -34.37 -7.98 16.47
N ALA A 278 -35.01 -8.99 17.07
CA ALA A 278 -36.07 -8.81 18.08
C ALA A 278 -35.53 -8.46 19.48
N ALA A 279 -34.24 -8.63 19.72
CA ALA A 279 -33.60 -8.28 20.99
C ALA A 279 -32.97 -6.89 20.87
N VAL A 280 -33.71 -5.86 21.32
CA VAL A 280 -33.32 -4.64 22.05
C VAL A 280 -34.54 -3.72 21.97
N GLY A 281 -35.44 -3.86 22.95
CA GLY A 281 -36.73 -3.18 23.00
C GLY A 281 -36.80 -1.93 23.87
N THR A 282 -35.69 -1.36 24.35
CA THR A 282 -35.77 -0.25 25.32
C THR A 282 -34.69 0.84 25.27
N ALA A 283 -33.72 0.82 24.33
CA ALA A 283 -32.77 1.95 24.24
C ALA A 283 -32.28 2.33 22.84
N VAL A 284 -32.28 1.43 21.85
CA VAL A 284 -31.89 1.78 20.47
C VAL A 284 -32.62 0.84 19.51
N GLY A 285 -33.57 1.35 18.76
CA GLY A 285 -34.32 0.59 17.75
C GLY A 285 -33.54 0.41 16.45
N THR A 286 -32.43 -0.34 16.47
CA THR A 286 -31.66 -0.67 15.27
C THR A 286 -31.92 -2.10 14.82
N ALA A 287 -32.27 -2.24 13.55
CA ALA A 287 -32.17 -3.51 12.85
C ALA A 287 -30.69 -3.97 12.89
N SER A 288 -30.44 -5.26 13.13
CA SER A 288 -29.11 -5.90 13.34
C SER A 288 -27.91 -4.94 13.27
N VAL A 289 -27.43 -4.47 14.43
CA VAL A 289 -26.32 -3.48 14.54
C VAL A 289 -25.13 -3.81 13.64
N ALA A 290 -24.75 -5.10 13.54
CA ALA A 290 -23.66 -5.54 12.68
C ALA A 290 -23.96 -5.33 11.18
N GLU A 291 -25.17 -5.63 10.70
CA GLU A 291 -25.53 -5.43 9.29
C GLU A 291 -25.61 -3.93 8.97
N ALA A 292 -26.26 -3.16 9.84
CA ALA A 292 -26.40 -1.72 9.67
C ALA A 292 -25.04 -1.01 9.69
N ALA A 293 -24.15 -1.35 10.63
CA ALA A 293 -22.82 -0.76 10.71
C ALA A 293 -21.97 -1.12 9.48
N ALA A 294 -22.03 -2.38 9.01
CA ALA A 294 -21.34 -2.77 7.79
C ALA A 294 -21.79 -1.95 6.57
N LEU A 295 -23.10 -1.77 6.40
CA LEU A 295 -23.69 -1.00 5.31
C LEU A 295 -23.40 0.51 5.43
N ALA A 296 -23.42 1.07 6.64
CA ALA A 296 -23.11 2.48 6.89
C ALA A 296 -21.68 2.84 6.44
N SER A 297 -20.72 1.95 6.67
CA SER A 297 -19.33 2.10 6.22
C SER A 297 -19.07 1.63 4.78
N ALA A 298 -20.05 1.00 4.14
CA ALA A 298 -19.98 0.53 2.76
C ALA A 298 -20.82 1.44 1.84
N ASP A 299 -20.40 2.70 1.68
CA ASP A 299 -21.16 3.70 0.91
C ASP A 299 -21.60 3.20 -0.47
N GLY A 300 -22.91 3.29 -0.74
CA GLY A 300 -23.56 2.78 -1.96
C GLY A 300 -23.48 1.27 -2.19
N GLY A 301 -22.93 0.53 -1.22
CA GLY A 301 -22.62 -0.90 -1.30
C GLY A 301 -23.80 -1.82 -0.99
N GLU A 302 -23.49 -3.10 -0.88
CA GLU A 302 -24.47 -4.17 -0.67
C GLU A 302 -24.05 -5.13 0.45
N LEU A 303 -25.01 -5.78 1.09
CA LEU A 303 -24.75 -6.81 2.08
C LEU A 303 -24.44 -8.14 1.37
N VAL A 304 -23.19 -8.60 1.46
CA VAL A 304 -22.74 -9.84 0.82
C VAL A 304 -22.78 -11.04 1.75
N VAL A 305 -22.68 -10.80 3.06
CA VAL A 305 -22.89 -11.83 4.09
C VAL A 305 -23.85 -11.30 5.14
N PRO A 306 -25.07 -11.86 5.23
CA PRO A 306 -26.01 -11.56 6.31
C PRO A 306 -25.44 -11.88 7.69
N LYS A 307 -26.09 -11.38 8.76
CA LYS A 307 -25.60 -11.57 10.13
C LYS A 307 -25.37 -13.05 10.46
N ARG A 308 -24.19 -13.33 11.00
CA ARG A 308 -23.82 -14.62 11.60
C ARG A 308 -23.55 -14.39 13.07
N LYS A 309 -24.03 -15.30 13.90
CA LYS A 309 -24.00 -15.16 15.37
C LYS A 309 -23.17 -16.27 16.00
N SER A 310 -22.48 -15.89 17.07
CA SER A 310 -21.91 -16.77 18.08
C SER A 310 -22.72 -16.62 19.37
N ALA A 311 -22.16 -17.02 20.53
CA ALA A 311 -22.85 -16.89 21.80
C ALA A 311 -22.98 -15.41 22.22
N ALA A 312 -21.92 -14.62 22.02
CA ALA A 312 -21.86 -13.23 22.48
C ALA A 312 -21.44 -12.21 21.40
N ALA A 313 -21.02 -12.65 20.21
CA ALA A 313 -20.67 -11.78 19.08
C ALA A 313 -21.50 -12.05 17.81
N THR A 314 -21.67 -11.01 16.98
CA THR A 314 -22.33 -11.04 15.67
C THR A 314 -21.44 -10.39 14.64
N VAL A 315 -21.34 -10.99 13.45
CA VAL A 315 -20.58 -10.46 12.31
C VAL A 315 -21.49 -10.39 11.08
N ALA A 316 -21.35 -9.34 10.29
CA ALA A 316 -21.92 -9.21 8.95
C ALA A 316 -20.87 -8.61 8.01
N ILE A 317 -20.97 -8.88 6.70
CA ILE A 317 -20.03 -8.35 5.71
C ILE A 317 -20.80 -7.63 4.62
N ALA A 318 -20.46 -6.36 4.39
CA ALA A 318 -20.91 -5.58 3.27
C ALA A 318 -19.76 -5.37 2.29
N ARG A 319 -20.07 -5.25 1.01
CA ARG A 319 -19.13 -4.85 -0.03
C ARG A 319 -19.45 -3.40 -0.40
N ALA A 320 -18.48 -2.51 -0.19
CA ALA A 320 -18.59 -1.13 -0.63
C ALA A 320 -18.74 -1.06 -2.15
N ALA A 321 -19.58 -0.13 -2.64
CA ALA A 321 -19.64 0.11 -4.07
C ALA A 321 -18.30 0.62 -4.56
N VAL A 322 -17.79 0.00 -5.62
CA VAL A 322 -16.54 0.44 -6.18
C VAL A 322 -16.77 1.70 -6.99
N ARG A 323 -16.23 2.79 -6.47
CA ARG A 323 -16.21 4.10 -7.11
C ARG A 323 -15.00 4.19 -8.03
N GLY A 324 -15.19 4.72 -9.24
CA GLY A 324 -14.04 5.12 -10.04
C GLY A 324 -13.37 6.34 -9.45
N ARG A 325 -12.29 6.78 -10.09
CA ARG A 325 -11.48 7.92 -9.64
C ARG A 325 -11.45 8.95 -10.75
N LEU A 326 -11.70 10.21 -10.40
CA LEU A 326 -11.57 11.33 -11.31
C LEU A 326 -10.58 12.35 -10.75
N ALA A 327 -9.42 12.49 -11.39
CA ALA A 327 -8.44 13.52 -11.07
C ALA A 327 -8.58 14.69 -12.04
N LEU A 328 -8.86 15.89 -11.52
CA LEU A 328 -8.76 17.15 -12.27
C LEU A 328 -7.32 17.64 -12.19
N VAL A 329 -6.62 17.63 -13.32
CA VAL A 329 -5.18 17.91 -13.38
C VAL A 329 -4.93 19.16 -14.22
N GLY A 330 -4.52 20.23 -13.55
CA GLY A 330 -3.95 21.40 -14.21
C GLY A 330 -2.49 21.13 -14.61
N LEU A 331 -2.18 21.32 -15.89
CA LEU A 331 -0.85 21.06 -16.44
C LEU A 331 0.10 22.27 -16.33
N GLY A 332 -0.43 23.43 -15.91
CA GLY A 332 0.33 24.68 -15.95
C GLY A 332 0.57 25.15 -17.39
N PRO A 333 1.67 25.85 -17.68
CA PRO A 333 1.94 26.45 -19.00
C PRO A 333 2.12 25.42 -20.13
N GLY A 334 2.33 24.15 -19.80
CA GLY A 334 2.35 23.04 -20.76
C GLY A 334 3.73 22.39 -20.93
N GLU A 335 4.80 22.95 -20.38
CA GLU A 335 6.11 22.27 -20.36
C GLU A 335 6.16 21.13 -19.32
N PRO A 336 6.64 19.93 -19.69
CA PRO A 336 6.67 18.76 -18.80
C PRO A 336 7.47 18.95 -17.51
N ASP A 337 8.51 19.77 -17.52
CA ASP A 337 9.38 20.08 -16.37
C ASP A 337 8.72 21.03 -15.35
N LEU A 338 7.63 21.69 -15.75
CA LEU A 338 6.80 22.55 -14.89
C LEU A 338 5.61 21.81 -14.25
N LEU A 339 5.46 20.52 -14.53
CA LEU A 339 4.44 19.69 -13.88
C LEU A 339 4.77 19.46 -12.41
N VAL A 340 3.82 19.79 -11.55
CA VAL A 340 3.94 19.48 -10.12
C VAL A 340 3.98 17.96 -9.90
N PRO A 341 4.80 17.44 -8.95
CA PRO A 341 4.94 15.99 -8.72
C PRO A 341 3.61 15.26 -8.49
N ARG A 342 2.63 15.95 -7.88
CA ARG A 342 1.29 15.40 -7.65
C ARG A 342 0.48 15.20 -8.95
N ALA A 343 0.65 16.07 -9.95
CA ALA A 343 0.01 15.94 -11.25
C ALA A 343 0.55 14.70 -11.97
N LEU A 344 1.87 14.54 -12.00
CA LEU A 344 2.51 13.36 -12.56
C LEU A 344 2.07 12.06 -11.86
N ALA A 345 1.90 12.09 -10.53
CA ALA A 345 1.42 10.93 -9.78
C ALA A 345 -0.02 10.53 -10.17
N GLU A 346 -0.94 11.48 -10.34
CA GLU A 346 -2.32 11.18 -10.77
C GLU A 346 -2.38 10.75 -12.25
N LEU A 347 -1.55 11.34 -13.13
CA LEU A 347 -1.42 10.89 -14.52
C LEU A 347 -0.96 9.42 -14.61
N ARG A 348 0.01 9.02 -13.78
CA ARG A 348 0.50 7.62 -13.69
C ARG A 348 -0.54 6.64 -13.12
N ARG A 349 -1.52 7.13 -12.35
CA ARG A 349 -2.64 6.33 -11.82
C ARG A 349 -3.77 6.19 -12.82
N ALA A 350 -3.83 7.04 -13.84
CA ALA A 350 -4.93 7.06 -14.79
C ALA A 350 -4.84 5.89 -15.77
N SER A 351 -5.96 5.16 -15.92
CA SER A 351 -6.20 4.24 -17.02
C SER A 351 -6.65 4.96 -18.30
N ALA A 352 -7.26 6.14 -18.14
CA ALA A 352 -7.71 6.99 -19.23
C ALA A 352 -7.39 8.45 -18.94
N VAL A 353 -6.92 9.17 -19.97
CA VAL A 353 -6.68 10.60 -19.93
C VAL A 353 -7.63 11.29 -20.90
N VAL A 354 -8.45 12.18 -20.36
CA VAL A 354 -9.49 12.91 -21.08
C VAL A 354 -9.14 14.40 -21.05
N GLY A 355 -9.32 15.10 -22.16
CA GLY A 355 -9.10 16.54 -22.19
C GLY A 355 -9.21 17.10 -23.59
N ARG A 356 -8.94 18.39 -23.73
CA ARG A 356 -8.81 19.01 -25.06
C ARG A 356 -7.57 18.43 -25.77
N PRO A 357 -7.57 18.34 -27.12
CA PRO A 357 -6.48 17.70 -27.87
C PRO A 357 -5.08 18.17 -27.46
N ALA A 358 -4.86 19.48 -27.37
CA ALA A 358 -3.57 20.05 -26.96
C ALA A 358 -3.12 19.64 -25.55
N ALA A 359 -4.06 19.53 -24.60
CA ALA A 359 -3.74 19.13 -23.22
C ALA A 359 -3.41 17.63 -23.14
N VAL A 360 -4.11 16.80 -23.91
CA VAL A 360 -3.83 15.35 -24.00
C VAL A 360 -2.47 15.10 -24.67
N GLU A 361 -2.16 15.84 -25.74
CA GLU A 361 -0.88 15.76 -26.44
C GLU A 361 0.30 16.14 -25.53
N ALA A 362 0.16 17.22 -24.74
CA ALA A 362 1.20 17.68 -23.83
C ALA A 362 1.65 16.62 -22.81
N VAL A 363 0.75 15.72 -22.41
CA VAL A 363 1.07 14.65 -21.44
C VAL A 363 1.33 13.30 -22.07
N ALA A 364 1.07 13.11 -23.37
CA ALA A 364 1.11 11.80 -24.02
C ALA A 364 2.43 11.04 -23.79
N GLY A 365 3.57 11.74 -23.84
CA GLY A 365 4.90 11.16 -23.61
C GLY A 365 5.21 10.82 -22.14
N LEU A 366 4.37 11.23 -21.19
CA LEU A 366 4.54 11.01 -19.75
C LEU A 366 3.69 9.83 -19.24
N LEU A 367 2.77 9.35 -20.07
CA LEU A 367 1.78 8.35 -19.71
C LEU A 367 2.33 6.94 -19.84
N ARG A 368 1.70 6.02 -19.10
CA ARG A 368 2.11 4.62 -19.11
C ARG A 368 1.64 3.96 -20.41
N PRO A 369 2.38 2.96 -20.90
CA PRO A 369 1.89 2.09 -21.96
C PRO A 369 0.51 1.51 -21.58
N GLY A 370 -0.44 1.59 -22.50
CA GLY A 370 -1.82 1.14 -22.28
C GLY A 370 -2.77 2.19 -21.71
N THR A 371 -2.30 3.41 -21.37
CA THR A 371 -3.20 4.51 -21.02
C THR A 371 -4.03 4.90 -22.24
N ARG A 372 -5.37 4.94 -22.08
CA ARG A 372 -6.29 5.37 -23.13
C ARG A 372 -6.28 6.89 -23.24
N LEU A 373 -5.89 7.42 -24.41
CA LEU A 373 -5.93 8.85 -24.70
C LEU A 373 -7.26 9.21 -25.36
N ILE A 374 -8.01 10.12 -24.75
CA ILE A 374 -9.34 10.52 -25.21
C ILE A 374 -9.35 12.04 -25.43
N PRO A 375 -8.79 12.52 -26.55
CA PRO A 375 -8.87 13.91 -26.93
C PRO A 375 -10.30 14.24 -27.37
N VAL A 376 -10.93 15.21 -26.72
CA VAL A 376 -12.29 15.66 -27.05
C VAL A 376 -12.22 17.11 -27.50
N ALA A 377 -12.52 17.34 -28.78
CA ALA A 377 -12.64 18.68 -29.35
C ALA A 377 -13.90 19.38 -28.84
N ALA A 378 -13.96 20.72 -28.97
CA ALA A 378 -15.15 21.50 -28.60
C ALA A 378 -16.38 21.08 -29.42
N GLU A 379 -16.17 20.64 -30.66
CA GLU A 379 -17.17 20.01 -31.52
C GLU A 379 -16.73 18.57 -31.77
N ALA A 380 -17.39 17.61 -31.11
CA ALA A 380 -17.11 16.20 -31.30
C ALA A 380 -17.59 15.75 -32.69
N ALA A 381 -16.71 15.10 -33.45
CA ALA A 381 -17.10 14.47 -34.70
C ALA A 381 -18.19 13.40 -34.45
N PRO A 382 -19.19 13.24 -35.34
CA PRO A 382 -20.28 12.28 -35.16
C PRO A 382 -19.79 10.83 -34.94
N ASP A 383 -18.66 10.48 -35.56
CA ASP A 383 -18.06 9.15 -35.57
C ASP A 383 -16.92 8.98 -34.54
N ALA A 384 -16.69 9.96 -33.67
CA ALA A 384 -15.69 9.83 -32.63
C ALA A 384 -16.07 8.68 -31.65
N ASP A 385 -15.09 7.84 -31.30
CA ASP A 385 -15.22 6.79 -30.29
C ASP A 385 -15.21 7.40 -28.87
N LEU A 386 -16.28 8.14 -28.58
CA LEU A 386 -16.51 8.83 -27.32
C LEU A 386 -17.71 8.23 -26.61
N PRO A 387 -17.72 8.27 -25.26
CA PRO A 387 -18.93 8.00 -24.49
C PRO A 387 -20.11 8.82 -24.99
N ARG A 388 -21.29 8.20 -25.06
CA ARG A 388 -22.52 8.83 -25.57
C ARG A 388 -23.56 8.95 -24.45
N ASP A 389 -24.39 9.99 -24.54
CA ASP A 389 -25.55 10.12 -23.67
C ASP A 389 -26.66 9.12 -24.01
N ALA A 390 -27.74 9.11 -23.23
CA ALA A 390 -28.90 8.23 -23.46
C ALA A 390 -29.60 8.48 -24.82
N ALA A 391 -29.33 9.61 -25.47
CA ALA A 391 -29.84 9.96 -26.80
C ALA A 391 -28.84 9.64 -27.93
N GLY A 392 -27.71 9.01 -27.63
CA GLY A 392 -26.68 8.63 -28.61
C GLY A 392 -25.72 9.76 -29.03
N ARG A 393 -25.77 10.92 -28.37
CA ARG A 393 -24.92 12.08 -28.69
C ARG A 393 -23.57 11.97 -27.98
N PRO A 394 -22.43 12.33 -28.62
CA PRO A 394 -21.12 12.33 -27.97
C PRO A 394 -21.09 13.27 -26.75
N LEU A 395 -20.50 12.83 -25.65
CA LEU A 395 -20.27 13.65 -24.46
C LEU A 395 -19.09 14.61 -24.66
N ASP A 396 -19.15 15.80 -24.06
CA ASP A 396 -17.99 16.69 -23.97
C ASP A 396 -16.89 16.10 -23.05
N HIS A 397 -15.70 16.69 -23.03
CA HIS A 397 -14.59 16.21 -22.20
C HIS A 397 -14.92 16.06 -20.70
N LEU A 398 -15.75 16.95 -20.14
CA LEU A 398 -16.12 16.92 -18.72
C LEU A 398 -17.07 15.75 -18.43
N ALA A 399 -18.12 15.63 -19.24
CA ALA A 399 -19.11 14.58 -19.14
C ALA A 399 -18.54 13.21 -19.50
N ALA A 400 -17.63 13.12 -20.48
CA ALA A 400 -16.92 11.89 -20.82
C ALA A 400 -16.03 11.40 -19.67
N ALA A 401 -15.27 12.32 -19.04
CA ALA A 401 -14.44 11.97 -17.89
C ALA A 401 -15.28 11.51 -16.69
N ALA A 402 -16.36 12.22 -16.39
CA ALA A 402 -17.32 11.85 -15.34
C ALA A 402 -17.99 10.51 -15.62
N HIS A 403 -18.39 10.25 -16.88
CA HIS A 403 -18.97 8.99 -17.30
C HIS A 403 -18.00 7.83 -17.07
N LEU A 404 -16.76 7.92 -17.55
CA LEU A 404 -15.76 6.87 -17.35
C LEU A 404 -15.48 6.61 -15.87
N ALA A 405 -15.33 7.66 -15.07
CA ALA A 405 -15.12 7.53 -13.63
C ALA A 405 -16.34 6.89 -12.94
N ALA A 406 -17.56 7.24 -13.35
CA ALA A 406 -18.77 6.63 -12.79
C ALA A 406 -18.90 5.12 -13.11
N HIS A 407 -18.22 4.65 -14.16
CA HIS A 407 -18.14 3.23 -14.52
C HIS A 407 -16.89 2.54 -13.94
N GLY A 408 -16.29 3.12 -12.89
CA GLY A 408 -15.22 2.46 -12.14
C GLY A 408 -13.82 2.65 -12.69
N HIS A 409 -13.61 3.51 -13.69
CA HIS A 409 -12.27 3.77 -14.22
C HIS A 409 -11.48 4.78 -13.38
N ALA A 410 -10.15 4.67 -13.41
CA ALA A 410 -9.25 5.73 -12.97
C ALA A 410 -9.01 6.70 -14.15
N VAL A 411 -9.50 7.93 -14.02
CA VAL A 411 -9.53 8.93 -15.08
C VAL A 411 -8.78 10.18 -14.62
N ALA A 412 -7.90 10.69 -15.49
CA ALA A 412 -7.35 12.04 -15.35
C ALA A 412 -7.98 12.95 -16.41
N LEU A 413 -8.68 13.99 -15.95
CA LEU A 413 -9.19 15.06 -16.79
C LEU A 413 -8.15 16.20 -16.78
N VAL A 414 -7.51 16.41 -17.92
CA VAL A 414 -6.37 17.32 -18.06
C VAL A 414 -6.77 18.63 -18.72
N ALA A 415 -6.23 19.74 -18.22
CA ALA A 415 -6.32 21.04 -18.86
C ALA A 415 -5.01 21.82 -18.73
N LEU A 416 -4.72 22.63 -19.74
CA LEU A 416 -3.66 23.65 -19.65
C LEU A 416 -4.05 24.72 -18.61
N GLY A 417 -3.05 25.33 -17.98
CA GLY A 417 -3.23 26.24 -16.85
C GLY A 417 -3.46 25.51 -15.53
N ASP A 418 -4.03 26.21 -14.54
CA ASP A 418 -4.24 25.69 -13.20
C ASP A 418 -5.42 24.71 -13.08
N GLY A 419 -6.32 24.70 -14.06
CA GLY A 419 -7.52 23.86 -14.08
C GLY A 419 -8.53 24.16 -12.98
N ALA A 420 -8.43 25.32 -12.31
CA ALA A 420 -9.27 25.68 -11.16
C ALA A 420 -10.75 25.80 -11.55
N ASP A 421 -11.03 26.28 -12.76
CA ASP A 421 -12.38 26.53 -13.27
C ASP A 421 -13.10 25.26 -13.75
N LEU A 422 -12.41 24.11 -13.80
CA LEU A 422 -13.03 22.86 -14.22
C LEU A 422 -14.06 22.39 -13.20
N THR A 423 -15.32 22.32 -13.65
CA THR A 423 -16.44 21.79 -12.88
C THR A 423 -16.96 20.55 -13.57
N VAL A 424 -16.88 19.41 -12.88
CA VAL A 424 -17.40 18.13 -13.36
C VAL A 424 -18.77 17.84 -12.75
N PRO A 425 -19.66 17.14 -13.46
CA PRO A 425 -20.94 16.69 -12.91
C PRO A 425 -20.77 15.92 -11.60
N PRO A 426 -21.78 15.86 -10.72
CA PRO A 426 -21.77 14.89 -9.62
C PRO A 426 -21.89 13.47 -10.17
N GLY A 427 -21.23 12.49 -9.54
CA GLY A 427 -21.27 11.10 -9.96
C GLY A 427 -20.76 10.14 -8.90
N ARG A 428 -20.83 8.83 -9.19
CA ARG A 428 -20.35 7.76 -8.29
C ARG A 428 -18.85 7.53 -8.46
N TYR A 429 -18.04 8.53 -8.12
CA TYR A 429 -16.58 8.47 -8.17
C TYR A 429 -15.94 9.36 -7.10
N ASP A 430 -14.68 9.08 -6.79
CA ASP A 430 -13.86 9.93 -5.93
C ASP A 430 -13.22 11.04 -6.76
N LEU A 431 -13.53 12.29 -6.41
CA LEU A 431 -12.99 13.47 -7.08
C LEU A 431 -11.72 13.96 -6.38
N HIS A 432 -10.63 14.07 -7.13
CA HIS A 432 -9.37 14.65 -6.67
C HIS A 432 -9.04 15.88 -7.51
N ARG A 433 -8.73 16.99 -6.84
CA ARG A 433 -8.26 18.21 -7.51
C ARG A 433 -6.75 18.35 -7.33
N VAL A 434 -6.05 18.51 -8.44
CA VAL A 434 -4.62 18.77 -8.51
C VAL A 434 -4.42 20.05 -9.32
N PRO A 435 -4.42 21.22 -8.67
CA PRO A 435 -4.24 22.48 -9.37
C PRO A 435 -2.84 22.53 -9.98
N GLY A 436 -2.78 23.05 -11.21
CA GLY A 436 -1.52 23.35 -11.89
C GLY A 436 -0.90 24.66 -11.43
N LEU A 437 0.27 25.00 -11.97
CA LEU A 437 0.81 26.34 -11.81
C LEU A 437 -0.08 27.33 -12.58
N PRO A 438 -0.31 28.54 -12.05
CA PRO A 438 -0.98 29.59 -12.80
C PRO A 438 -0.18 29.90 -14.07
N SER A 439 -0.89 30.14 -15.16
CA SER A 439 -0.34 30.48 -16.49
C SER A 439 0.30 31.86 -16.52
#